data_AF-A0A925TVU1-F1
#
_entry.id   AF-A0A925TVU1-F1
#
_cell.length_a   1.000
_cell.length_b   1.000
_cell.length_c   1.000
_cell.angle_alpha   90.00
_cell.angle_beta   90.00
_cell.angle_gamma   90.00
#
_symmetry.space_group_name_H-M   'P 1'
#
loop_
_entity.id
_entity.type
_entity.pdbx_description
1 polymer ?
#
loop_
_entity_poly.entity_id
_entity_poly.type
_entity_poly.pdbx_seq_one_letter_code
_entity_poly.pdbx_strand_id
1 'polypeptide(L)' 'MTYLSPMRKILFPFSILFWIIISIRNFLYNKGWLRSFEFDFPIICIGNLSTGGTGKTPHAEYIIRLLKDKYKLATLS' A
#
# COMPACT_ATOMS: atom_id res chain seq x y z
N MET A 1 18.09 -2.92 23.28
CA MET A 1 18.17 -3.83 22.11
C MET A 1 17.71 -5.26 22.45
N THR A 2 16.79 -5.49 23.40
CA THR A 2 16.48 -6.88 23.82
C THR A 2 15.13 -7.04 24.55
N TYR A 3 13.99 -6.94 23.85
CA TYR A 3 12.72 -7.55 24.29
C TYR A 3 11.85 -7.86 23.05
N LEU A 4 12.35 -8.73 22.16
CA LEU A 4 11.48 -9.34 21.15
C LEU A 4 10.61 -10.36 21.88
N SER A 5 9.30 -10.12 21.94
CA SER A 5 8.36 -11.09 22.53
C SER A 5 8.58 -12.49 21.92
N PRO A 6 8.44 -13.59 22.68
CA PRO A 6 8.64 -14.94 22.19
C PRO A 6 7.90 -15.23 20.88
N MET A 7 6.70 -14.65 20.74
CA MET A 7 5.87 -14.73 19.54
C MET A 7 6.53 -14.16 18.28
N ARG A 8 7.29 -13.05 18.39
CA ARG A 8 7.93 -12.42 17.23
C ARG A 8 9.06 -13.29 16.66
N LYS A 9 9.74 -14.08 17.49
CA LYS A 9 10.79 -15.01 17.02
C LYS A 9 10.18 -16.18 16.24
N ILE A 10 9.01 -16.68 16.69
CA ILE A 10 8.28 -17.75 15.99
C ILE A 10 7.73 -17.26 14.64
N LEU A 11 7.27 -16.00 14.56
CA LEU A 11 6.75 -15.42 13.32
C LEU A 11 7.86 -14.98 12.33
N PHE A 12 9.12 -14.92 12.75
CA PHE A 12 10.23 -14.48 11.91
C PHE A 12 10.40 -15.29 10.61
N PRO A 13 10.41 -16.65 10.61
CA PRO A 13 10.47 -17.42 9.36
C PRO A 13 9.30 -17.13 8.41
N PHE A 14 8.09 -16.88 8.94
CA PHE A 14 6.93 -16.49 8.14
C PHE A 14 7.11 -15.12 7.48
N SER A 15 7.81 -14.19 8.16
CA SER A 15 8.13 -12.88 7.58
C SER A 15 9.06 -12.98 6.37
N ILE A 16 10.03 -13.92 6.40
CA ILE A 16 10.94 -14.15 5.26
C ILE A 16 10.13 -14.71 4.08
N LEU A 17 9.28 -15.70 4.32
CA LEU A 17 8.42 -16.27 3.29
C LEU A 17 7.49 -15.20 2.67
N PHE A 18 6.86 -14.38 3.50
CA PHE A 18 6.05 -13.25 3.04
C PHE A 18 6.86 -12.28 2.18
N TRP A 19 8.08 -11.93 2.60
CA TRP A 19 8.95 -11.04 1.85
C TRP A 19 9.33 -11.61 0.48
N ILE A 20 9.65 -12.90 0.39
CA ILE A 20 9.95 -13.57 -0.90
C ILE A 20 8.73 -13.50 -1.82
N ILE A 21 7.55 -13.85 -1.33
CA ILE A 21 6.31 -13.86 -2.12
C ILE A 21 5.99 -12.45 -2.65
N ILE A 22 6.05 -11.43 -1.80
CA ILE A 22 5.79 -10.03 -2.21
C ILE A 22 6.86 -9.54 -3.20
N SER A 23 8.12 -9.90 -2.99
CA SER A 23 9.22 -9.51 -3.90
C SER A 23 9.03 -10.12 -5.29
N ILE A 24 8.68 -11.41 -5.37
CA ILE A 24 8.35 -12.07 -6.65
C ILE A 24 7.16 -11.36 -7.30
N ARG A 25 6.05 -11.15 -6.57
CA ARG A 25 4.87 -10.45 -7.11
C ARG A 25 5.23 -9.09 -7.70
N ASN A 26 5.98 -8.28 -6.94
CA ASN A 26 6.38 -6.95 -7.40
C ASN A 26 7.32 -7.01 -8.61
N PHE A 27 8.23 -7.99 -8.66
CA PHE A 27 9.07 -8.23 -9.83
C PHE A 27 8.23 -8.57 -11.07
N LEU A 28 7.21 -9.42 -10.94
CA LEU A 28 6.31 -9.77 -12.05
C LEU A 28 5.53 -8.56 -12.58
N TYR A 29 5.07 -7.67 -11.70
CA TYR A 29 4.46 -6.39 -12.09
C TYR A 29 5.46 -5.46 -12.79
N ASN A 30 6.66 -5.30 -12.24
CA ASN A 30 7.70 -4.45 -12.84
C ASN A 30 8.15 -4.95 -14.22
N LYS A 31 8.09 -6.25 -14.46
CA LYS A 31 8.36 -6.86 -15.78
C LYS A 31 7.17 -6.79 -16.74
N GLY A 32 6.00 -6.34 -16.30
CA GLY A 32 4.78 -6.30 -17.10
C GLY A 32 4.18 -7.68 -17.38
N TRP A 33 4.58 -8.72 -16.64
CA TRP A 33 4.03 -10.07 -16.80
C TRP A 33 2.64 -10.21 -16.17
N LEU A 34 2.35 -9.40 -15.15
CA LEU A 34 1.00 -9.28 -14.58
C LEU A 34 0.26 -8.13 -15.26
N ARG A 35 -1.04 -8.33 -15.50
CA ARG A 35 -1.89 -7.32 -16.14
C ARG A 35 -2.05 -6.10 -15.23
N SER A 36 -1.86 -4.93 -15.80
CA SER A 36 -2.15 -3.62 -15.21
C SER A 36 -3.27 -2.96 -16.02
N PHE A 37 -4.16 -2.22 -15.35
CA PHE A 37 -5.21 -1.44 -16.01
C PHE A 37 -4.82 0.02 -15.99
N GLU A 38 -4.90 0.66 -17.15
CA GLU A 38 -4.71 2.09 -17.30
C GLU A 38 -6.07 2.74 -17.56
N PHE A 39 -6.22 3.98 -17.10
CA PHE A 39 -7.46 4.74 -17.21
C PHE A 39 -7.16 6.06 -17.91
N ASP A 40 -8.13 6.57 -18.68
CA ASP A 40 -8.00 7.81 -19.46
C ASP A 40 -8.07 9.09 -18.61
N PHE A 41 -8.06 8.97 -17.29
CA PHE A 41 -8.12 10.09 -16.34
C PHE A 41 -7.10 9.89 -15.20
N PRO A 42 -6.62 10.98 -14.57
CA PRO A 42 -5.60 10.89 -13.53
C PRO A 42 -6.13 10.18 -12.28
N ILE A 43 -5.32 9.26 -11.74
CA ILE A 43 -5.62 8.49 -10.53
C ILE A 43 -4.58 8.79 -9.46
N ILE A 44 -5.03 9.02 -8.23
CA ILE A 44 -4.17 9.21 -7.05
C ILE A 44 -4.43 8.04 -6.09
N CYS A 45 -3.44 7.14 -5.96
CA CYS A 45 -3.51 6.03 -5.01
C CYS A 45 -2.89 6.43 -3.66
N ILE A 46 -3.65 6.28 -2.58
CA ILE A 46 -3.19 6.61 -1.22
C ILE A 46 -3.07 5.31 -0.42
N GLY A 47 -1.83 4.93 -0.08
CA GLY A 47 -1.52 3.68 0.60
C GLY A 47 -0.50 3.86 1.74
N ASN A 48 -0.16 2.76 2.41
CA ASN A 48 0.91 2.72 3.40
C ASN A 48 1.60 1.34 3.38
N LEU A 49 2.88 1.31 3.76
CA LEU A 49 3.69 0.09 3.86
C LEU A 49 3.42 -0.70 5.16
N SER A 50 2.97 -0.02 6.21
CA SER A 50 2.70 -0.65 7.51
C SER A 50 1.22 -0.93 7.71
N THR A 51 0.94 -2.07 8.34
CA THR A 51 -0.37 -2.44 8.86
C THR A 51 -0.69 -1.66 10.14
N GLY A 52 -1.92 -1.15 10.29
CA GLY A 52 -2.36 -0.37 11.45
C GLY A 52 -2.85 1.05 11.13
N GLY A 53 -3.24 1.78 12.18
CA GLY A 53 -3.75 3.16 12.13
C GLY A 53 -2.68 4.17 11.69
N THR A 54 -2.45 4.23 10.39
CA THR A 54 -1.29 4.89 9.76
C THR A 54 -1.65 6.22 9.10
N GLY A 55 -2.77 6.82 9.53
CA GLY A 55 -3.21 8.12 9.04
C GLY A 55 -3.68 8.15 7.58
N LYS A 56 -3.88 6.99 6.93
CA LYS A 56 -4.34 6.92 5.53
C LYS A 56 -5.65 7.69 5.30
N THR A 57 -6.64 7.51 6.17
CA THR A 57 -7.96 8.16 6.03
C THR A 57 -7.89 9.68 6.22
N PRO A 58 -7.26 10.23 7.28
CA PRO A 58 -7.04 11.68 7.37
C PRO A 58 -6.23 12.25 6.19
N HIS A 59 -5.23 11.51 5.69
CA HIS A 59 -4.43 11.96 4.54
C HIS A 59 -5.24 11.97 3.23
N ALA A 60 -6.11 10.98 3.03
CA ALA A 60 -7.05 10.96 1.91
C ALA A 60 -8.03 12.14 1.97
N GLU A 61 -8.59 12.44 3.14
CA GLU A 61 -9.47 13.59 3.33
C GLU A 61 -8.75 14.91 3.01
N TYR A 62 -7.50 15.06 3.45
CA TYR A 62 -6.69 16.23 3.15
C TYR A 62 -6.52 16.45 1.63
N ILE A 63 -6.21 15.40 0.89
CA ILE A 63 -6.04 15.47 -0.57
C ILE A 63 -7.38 15.82 -1.27
N ILE A 64 -8.48 15.21 -0.82
CA ILE A 64 -9.82 15.53 -1.36
C ILE A 64 -10.15 17.00 -1.14
N ARG A 65 -9.91 17.53 0.07
CA ARG A 65 -10.15 18.95 0.39
C ARG A 65 -9.31 19.90 -0.44
N LEU A 66 -8.08 19.51 -0.80
CA LEU A 66 -7.20 20.33 -1.63
C LEU A 66 -7.67 20.41 -3.10
N LEU A 67 -8.30 19.35 -3.60
CA LEU A 67 -8.62 19.20 -5.02
C LEU A 67 -10.10 19.45 -5.36
N LYS A 68 -11.01 19.35 -4.38
CA LYS A 68 -12.47 19.39 -4.61
C LYS A 68 -12.97 20.65 -5.32
N ASP A 69 -12.29 21.78 -5.12
CA ASP A 69 -12.72 23.08 -5.68
C ASP A 69 -12.22 23.29 -7.11
N LYS A 70 -11.26 22.45 -7.56
CA LYS A 70 -10.64 22.54 -8.89
C LYS A 70 -11.07 21.42 -9.84
N TYR A 71 -11.43 20.26 -9.31
CA TYR A 71 -11.70 19.06 -10.09
C TYR A 71 -12.99 18.36 -9.63
N LYS A 72 -13.68 17.70 -10.57
CA LYS A 72 -14.75 16.75 -10.24
C LYS A 72 -14.11 15.45 -9.76
N LEU A 73 -14.24 15.18 -8.47
CA LEU A 73 -13.58 14.03 -7.82
C LEU A 73 -14.54 12.85 -7.60
N ALA A 74 -13.96 11.66 -7.56
CA ALA A 74 -14.59 10.45 -7.05
C ALA A 74 -13.57 9.71 -6.18
N THR A 75 -14.03 9.08 -5.10
CA THR A 75 -13.19 8.31 -4.18
C THR A 75 -13.56 6.83 -4.25
N LEU A 76 -12.55 5.97 -4.29
CA LEU A 76 -12.70 4.52 -4.20
C LEU A 76 -11.99 4.07 -2.93
N SER A 77 -12.72 3.43 -2.00
CA SER A 77 -12.20 2.83 -0.76
C SER A 77 -12.41 1.32 -0.77
#